data_AF-A0A934AG25-F1
#
_entry.id   AF-A0A934AG25-F1
#
_cell.length_a   1.000
_cell.length_b   1.000
_cell.length_c   1.000
_cell.angle_alpha   90.00
_cell.angle_beta   90.00
_cell.angle_gamma   90.00
#
_symmetry.space_group_name_H-M   'P 1'
#
loop_
_entity.id
_entity.type
_entity.pdbx_description
1 polymer ?
#
loop_
_entity_poly.entity_id
_entity_poly.type
_entity_poly.pdbx_seq_one_letter_code
_entity_poly.pdbx_strand_id
1 'polypeptide(L)' 'MITTATLTEKFQIHIPKKIREKAGILTHGPVTMRADEGRVIIEPQKAQTLLELGGKYKHLGKAKKIDISNIRDYINYSDL' A
#
# COMPACT_ATOMS: atom_id res chain seq x y z
N MET A 1 -18.32 -26.60 3.87
CA MET A 1 -18.25 -26.47 5.35
C MET A 1 -18.76 -25.09 5.68
N ILE A 2 -19.80 -25.01 6.50
CA ILE A 2 -20.45 -23.76 6.88
C ILE A 2 -20.21 -23.57 8.37
N THR A 3 -19.83 -22.37 8.78
CA THR A 3 -19.59 -22.01 10.18
C THR A 3 -20.33 -20.72 10.45
N THR A 4 -21.02 -20.66 11.58
CA THR A 4 -21.66 -19.45 12.07
C THR A 4 -20.68 -18.73 12.99
N ALA A 5 -20.52 -17.42 12.82
CA ALA A 5 -19.70 -16.57 13.67
C ALA A 5 -20.52 -15.34 14.08
N THR A 6 -20.24 -14.80 15.26
CA THR A 6 -20.90 -13.60 15.77
C THR A 6 -20.26 -12.36 15.17
N LEU A 7 -21.10 -11.44 14.68
CA LEU A 7 -20.69 -10.09 14.31
C LEU A 7 -20.70 -9.22 15.57
N THR A 8 -19.56 -8.64 15.93
CA THR A 8 -19.49 -7.75 17.09
C THR A 8 -20.12 -6.39 16.80
N GLU A 9 -20.37 -5.58 17.82
CA GLU A 9 -20.88 -4.21 17.69
C GLU A 9 -20.00 -3.31 16.81
N LYS A 10 -18.71 -3.64 16.70
CA LYS A 10 -17.74 -2.95 15.82
C LYS A 10 -17.65 -3.58 14.44
N PHE A 11 -18.61 -4.42 14.05
CA PHE A 11 -18.66 -5.14 12.78
C PHE A 11 -17.44 -6.05 12.54
N GLN A 12 -16.88 -6.62 13.61
CA GLN A 12 -15.76 -7.55 13.50
C GLN A 12 -16.28 -8.99 13.51
N ILE A 13 -15.67 -9.86 12.70
CA ILE A 13 -15.97 -11.30 12.67
C ILE A 13 -14.68 -12.05 12.96
N HIS A 14 -14.71 -12.96 13.92
CA HIS A 14 -13.61 -13.90 14.11
C HIS A 14 -13.69 -15.02 13.07
N ILE A 15 -12.69 -15.11 12.20
CA ILE A 15 -12.61 -16.18 11.19
C ILE A 15 -11.86 -17.38 11.78
N PRO A 16 -12.53 -18.54 11.99
CA PRO A 16 -11.89 -19.69 12.60
C PRO A 16 -10.77 -20.27 11.73
N LYS A 17 -9.76 -20.85 12.38
CA LYS A 17 -8.53 -21.38 11.75
C LYS A 17 -8.79 -22.18 10.47
N LYS A 18 -9.72 -23.14 10.51
CA LYS A 18 -10.05 -24.02 9.37
C LYS A 18 -10.58 -23.26 8.14
N ILE A 19 -11.33 -22.18 8.34
CA ILE A 19 -11.83 -21.34 7.23
C ILE A 19 -10.69 -20.51 6.66
N ARG A 20 -9.86 -19.90 7.52
CA ARG A 20 -8.70 -19.10 7.08
C ARG A 20 -7.73 -19.93 6.23
N GLU A 21 -7.40 -21.14 6.68
CA GLU A 21 -6.50 -22.05 5.97
C GLU A 21 -7.04 -22.41 4.58
N LYS A 22 -8.34 -22.70 4.47
CA LYS A 22 -8.99 -22.96 3.19
C LYS A 22 -9.06 -21.73 2.28
N ALA A 23 -9.18 -20.53 2.86
CA ALA A 23 -9.18 -19.27 2.13
C ALA A 23 -7.76 -18.76 1.80
N GLY A 24 -6.69 -19.47 2.20
CA GLY A 24 -5.31 -19.04 1.98
C GLY A 24 -4.85 -17.88 2.85
N ILE A 25 -5.60 -17.53 3.91
CA ILE A 25 -5.27 -16.43 4.84
C ILE A 25 -4.43 -17.02 5.99
N LEU A 26 -3.13 -17.19 5.74
CA LEU A 26 -2.22 -17.85 6.67
C LEU A 26 -1.61 -16.90 7.71
N THR A 27 -1.47 -15.63 7.35
CA THR A 27 -0.87 -14.59 8.19
C THR A 27 -1.82 -13.42 8.38
N HIS A 28 -1.57 -12.64 9.43
CA HIS A 28 -2.22 -11.34 9.59
C HIS A 28 -1.70 -10.37 8.54
N GLY A 29 -2.59 -9.56 7.99
CA GLY A 29 -2.23 -8.61 6.95
C GLY A 29 -3.44 -7.88 6.39
N PRO A 30 -3.19 -6.95 5.46
CA PRO A 30 -4.25 -6.23 4.79
C PRO A 30 -5.04 -7.18 3.87
N VAL A 31 -6.34 -6.94 3.80
CA VAL A 31 -7.28 -7.70 2.96
C VAL A 31 -8.04 -6.75 2.07
N THR A 32 -8.35 -7.20 0.87
CA THR A 32 -9.28 -6.54 -0.03
C THR A 32 -10.67 -7.09 0.24
N MET A 33 -11.66 -6.20 0.40
CA MET A 33 -13.05 -6.57 0.59
C MET A 33 -13.87 -6.02 -0.56
N ARG A 34 -14.74 -6.86 -1.14
CA ARG A 34 -15.72 -6.47 -2.15
C ARG A 34 -17.08 -7.03 -1.79
N ALA A 35 -18.13 -6.29 -2.09
CA ALA A 35 -19.51 -6.73 -1.93
C ALA A 35 -20.04 -7.15 -3.29
N ASP A 36 -20.61 -8.36 -3.37
CA ASP A 36 -21.17 -8.91 -4.60
C ASP A 36 -22.41 -9.76 -4.27
N GLU A 37 -23.54 -9.47 -4.93
CA GLU A 37 -24.81 -10.20 -4.78
C GLU A 37 -25.23 -10.50 -3.32
N GLY A 38 -25.08 -9.52 -2.42
CA GLY A 38 -25.42 -9.67 -0.99
C GLY A 38 -24.42 -10.49 -0.18
N ARG A 39 -23.24 -10.77 -0.74
CA ARG A 39 -22.12 -11.45 -0.08
C ARG A 39 -20.94 -10.50 0.05
N VAL A 40 -20.17 -10.66 1.12
CA VAL A 40 -18.87 -10.00 1.28
C VAL A 40 -17.79 -11.01 0.93
N ILE A 41 -16.99 -10.68 -0.08
CA ILE A 41 -15.84 -11.46 -0.51
C ILE A 41 -14.59 -10.79 0.07
N ILE A 42 -13.82 -11.56 0.85
CA ILE A 42 -12.60 -11.11 1.49
C ILE A 42 -11.44 -11.89 0.90
N GLU A 43 -10.46 -11.18 0.34
CA GLU A 43 -9.28 -11.74 -0.31
C GLU A 43 -8.02 -11.15 0.30
N PRO A 44 -6.93 -11.92 0.47
CA PRO A 44 -5.66 -11.36 0.91
C PRO A 44 -5.18 -10.32 -0.11
N GLN A 45 -4.76 -9.15 0.38
CA GLN A 45 -4.20 -8.13 -0.51
C GLN A 45 -2.85 -8.65 -1.04
N LYS A 46 -2.73 -8.72 -2.37
CA LYS A 46 -1.48 -9.11 -3.01
C LYS A 46 -0.40 -8.07 -2.66
N ALA A 47 0.80 -8.55 -2.37
CA ALA A 47 1.96 -7.68 -2.18
C ALA A 47 2.19 -6.86 -3.46
N GLN A 48 2.66 -5.62 -3.30
CA GLN A 48 3.05 -4.79 -4.43
C GLN A 48 4.09 -5.55 -5.25
N THR A 49 3.86 -5.61 -6.55
CA THR A 49 4.80 -6.22 -7.48
C THR A 49 6.09 -5.41 -7.55
N LEU A 50 7.20 -6.06 -7.89
CA LEU A 50 8.51 -5.40 -8.05
C LEU A 50 8.43 -4.22 -9.06
N LEU A 51 7.54 -4.33 -10.04
CA LEU A 51 7.26 -3.32 -11.05
C LEU A 51 6.57 -2.06 -10.48
N GLU A 52 5.60 -2.23 -9.58
CA GLU A 52 4.92 -1.13 -8.89
C GLU A 52 5.89 -0.36 -7.98
N LEU A 53 6.80 -1.08 -7.32
CA LEU A 53 7.88 -0.47 -6.54
C LEU A 53 8.84 0.33 -7.44
N GLY A 54 9.27 -0.23 -8.57
CA GLY A 54 10.16 0.46 -9.52
C GLY A 54 9.56 1.76 -10.08
N GLY A 55 8.25 1.76 -10.37
CA GLY A 55 7.53 2.96 -10.81
C GLY A 55 7.45 4.05 -9.74
N LYS A 56 7.19 3.67 -8.48
CA LYS A 56 7.06 4.61 -7.35
C LYS A 56 8.32 5.46 -7.14
N TYR A 57 9.50 4.88 -7.32
CA TYR A 57 10.77 5.58 -7.07
C TYR A 57 11.37 6.30 -8.28
N LYS A 58 10.70 6.28 -9.44
CA LYS A 58 11.17 6.97 -10.66
C LYS A 58 11.37 8.48 -10.48
N HIS A 59 10.66 9.11 -9.55
CA HIS A 59 10.82 10.53 -9.25
C HIS A 59 12.13 10.86 -8.51
N LEU A 60 12.71 9.90 -7.76
CA LEU A 60 14.00 10.09 -7.08
C LEU A 60 15.19 10.07 -8.04
N GLY A 61 15.05 9.41 -9.20
CA GLY A 61 16.09 9.37 -10.24
C GLY A 61 16.14 10.60 -11.13
N LYS A 62 15.18 11.54 -11.00
CA LYS A 62 15.25 12.82 -11.71
C LYS A 62 16.19 13.73 -10.95
N ALA A 63 17.43 13.86 -11.42
CA ALA A 63 18.35 14.88 -10.95
C ALA A 63 17.63 16.24 -10.99
N LYS A 64 17.56 16.93 -9.84
CA LYS A 64 17.02 18.28 -9.74
C LYS A 64 17.81 19.13 -10.73
N LYS A 65 17.15 19.66 -11.77
CA LYS A 65 17.79 20.60 -12.70
C LYS A 65 18.26 21.78 -11.87
N ILE A 66 19.58 21.91 -11.72
CA ILE A 66 20.19 23.08 -11.09
C ILE A 66 19.87 24.24 -12.00
N ASP A 67 19.15 25.24 -11.49
CA ASP A 67 18.86 26.45 -12.24
C ASP A 67 20.14 27.28 -12.35
N ILE A 68 20.78 27.16 -13.51
CA ILE A 68 22.06 27.80 -13.83
C ILE A 68 21.89 29.33 -13.93
N SER A 69 20.66 29.82 -14.02
CA SER A 69 20.34 31.24 -14.25
C SER A 69 20.80 32.15 -13.09
N ASN A 70 20.92 31.61 -11.88
CA ASN A 70 21.30 32.38 -10.68
C ASN A 70 22.76 32.16 -10.23
N ILE A 71 23.62 31.52 -11.04
CA ILE A 71 25.03 31.28 -10.65
C ILE A 71 25.80 32.60 -10.48
N ARG A 72 25.38 33.69 -11.14
CA ARG A 72 26.06 34.99 -11.07
C ARG A 72 25.79 35.78 -9.78
N ASP A 73 24.74 35.44 -9.03
CA ASP A 73 24.38 36.19 -7.81
C ASP A 73 25.21 35.77 -6.58
N TYR A 74 26.10 34.79 -6.73
CA TYR A 74 26.96 34.30 -5.65
C TYR A 74 28.43 34.76 -5.79
N ILE A 75 28.70 35.80 -6.57
CA ILE A 75 30.01 36.47 -6.56
C ILE A 75 29.89 37.70 -5.66
N ASN A 76 30.35 37.56 -4.42
CA ASN A 76 30.48 38.69 -3.50
C ASN A 76 31.70 39.52 -3.91
N TYR A 77 31.47 40.70 -4.47
CA TYR A 77 32.53 41.65 -4.87
C TYR A 77 32.98 42.57 -3.72
N SER A 78 32.55 42.33 -2.47
CA SER A 78 32.91 43.18 -1.33
C SER A 78 34.33 43.00 -0.77
N ASP A 79 35.16 42.13 -1.36
CA ASP A 79 36.57 41.90 -0.96
C ASP A 79 37.59 42.44 -1.99
N LEU A 80 37.28 43.54 -2.69
CA LEU A 80 38.22 44.25 -3.57
C LEU A 80 38.48 45.68 -3.10
#